data_AF-D8FUA6-F1
#
_entry.id   AF-D8FUA6-F1
#
_cell.length_a   1.000
_cell.length_b   1.000
_cell.length_c   1.000
_cell.angle_alpha   90.00
_cell.angle_beta   90.00
_cell.angle_gamma   90.00
#
_symmetry.space_group_name_H-M   'P 1'
#
loop_
_entity.id
_entity.type
_entity.pdbx_description
1 polymer ?
#
loop_
_entity_poly.entity_id
_entity_poly.type
_entity_poly.pdbx_seq_one_letter_code
_entity_poly.pdbx_strand_id
1 'polypeptide(L)' 'MIIIIIASVPMSSTNNVESAISTDNNQNPSLTSIRPRRLRRTPALRRMVRENHLTVDDLIYPLFVMTGEGQNFQ' A
#
# COMPACT_ATOMS: atom_id res chain seq x y z
N MET A 1 53.60 -29.43 22.12
CA MET A 1 53.27 -29.10 23.52
C MET A 1 54.12 -27.90 23.93
N ILE A 2 53.68 -26.65 24.09
CA ILE A 2 52.37 -26.00 24.34
C ILE A 2 52.52 -24.52 23.90
N ILE A 3 51.88 -24.09 22.80
CA ILE A 3 50.83 -23.05 22.67
C ILE A 3 50.89 -21.84 23.66
N ILE A 4 51.30 -20.68 23.13
CA ILE A 4 50.69 -19.32 23.17
C ILE A 4 49.94 -18.91 24.45
N ILE A 5 50.48 -17.92 25.19
CA ILE A 5 49.72 -17.02 26.07
C ILE A 5 50.14 -15.55 25.80
N ILE A 6 49.35 -14.94 24.90
CA ILE A 6 48.84 -13.55 24.89
C ILE A 6 49.75 -12.41 25.38
N ALA A 7 50.34 -11.70 24.40
CA ALA A 7 50.77 -10.32 24.54
C ALA A 7 49.59 -9.44 24.94
N SER A 8 49.73 -8.80 26.10
CA SER A 8 48.78 -7.84 26.63
C SER A 8 49.00 -6.48 25.98
N VAL A 9 47.88 -5.89 25.54
CA VAL A 9 47.62 -4.48 25.23
C VAL A 9 48.02 -3.97 23.83
N PRO A 10 47.00 -3.58 23.04
CA PRO A 10 46.97 -2.26 22.42
C PRO A 10 45.73 -1.50 22.89
N MET A 11 45.91 -0.33 23.50
CA MET A 11 45.80 1.00 22.87
C MET A 11 44.35 1.50 22.85
N SER A 12 44.08 2.49 23.71
CA SER A 12 42.84 3.28 23.74
C SER A 12 42.86 4.37 22.66
N SER A 13 41.66 4.83 22.27
CA SER A 13 41.32 6.00 21.44
C SER A 13 41.17 5.78 19.93
N THR A 14 39.92 5.76 19.47
CA THR A 14 39.32 6.76 18.55
C THR A 14 37.81 6.44 18.47
N ASN A 15 36.97 7.26 19.10
CA ASN A 15 36.25 8.40 18.52
C ASN A 15 34.83 8.02 18.07
N ASN A 16 33.89 8.74 18.68
CA ASN A 16 32.47 8.82 18.43
C ASN A 16 32.11 8.82 16.94
N VAL A 17 31.18 7.94 16.56
CA VAL A 17 30.09 8.20 15.62
C VAL A 17 28.98 7.23 16.05
N GLU A 18 28.13 7.50 17.03
CA GLU A 18 27.04 8.48 16.99
C GLU A 18 26.40 8.61 15.60
N SER A 19 25.73 7.54 15.15
CA SER A 19 24.45 7.61 14.42
C SER A 19 23.92 6.22 14.06
N ALA A 20 23.86 5.30 15.02
CA ALA A 20 22.82 4.28 14.94
C ALA A 20 21.51 5.03 15.19
N ILE A 21 20.57 4.96 14.25
CA ILE A 21 19.35 5.78 14.15
C ILE A 21 19.57 7.06 13.33
N SER A 22 19.83 6.92 12.03
CA SER A 22 19.15 7.81 11.08
C SER A 22 17.69 7.39 11.08
N THR A 23 16.91 7.93 12.01
CA THR A 23 15.46 8.05 11.88
C THR A 23 15.22 8.92 10.65
N ASP A 24 15.33 8.36 9.45
CA ASP A 24 14.73 8.99 8.28
C ASP A 24 13.27 8.55 8.25
N ASN A 25 12.50 9.21 9.12
CA ASN A 25 11.04 9.13 9.18
C ASN A 25 10.38 9.77 7.94
N ASN A 26 11.15 10.10 6.89
CA ASN A 26 10.59 10.54 5.63
C ASN A 26 10.65 9.40 4.61
N GLN A 27 9.88 8.34 4.88
CA GLN A 27 9.54 7.31 3.89
C GLN A 27 8.57 7.90 2.87
N ASN A 28 9.01 8.94 2.13
CA ASN A 28 8.30 9.38 0.95
C ASN A 28 8.76 8.47 -0.20
N PRO A 29 7.98 7.44 -0.56
CA PRO A 29 8.37 6.54 -1.63
C PRO A 29 8.64 7.36 -2.89
N SER A 30 9.87 7.27 -3.39
CA SER A 30 10.23 7.91 -4.66
C SER A 30 9.20 7.52 -5.74
N LEU A 31 8.85 8.47 -6.62
CA LEU A 31 7.85 8.26 -7.67
C LEU A 31 8.21 7.10 -8.63
N THR A 32 9.46 6.65 -8.62
CA THR A 32 9.96 5.45 -9.31
C THR A 32 9.77 4.15 -8.54
N SER A 33 9.65 4.20 -7.20
CA SER A 33 9.36 3.07 -6.31
C SER A 33 7.87 2.72 -6.29
N ILE A 34 6.98 3.71 -6.21
CA ILE A 34 5.53 3.48 -6.40
C ILE A 34 5.24 3.22 -7.88
N ARG A 35 4.70 2.04 -8.17
CA ARG A 35 4.28 1.66 -9.53
C ARG A 35 2.79 1.34 -9.52
N PRO A 36 1.91 2.36 -9.65
CA PRO A 36 0.46 2.19 -9.44
C PRO A 36 -0.17 1.28 -10.49
N ARG A 37 0.47 1.09 -11.64
CA ARG A 37 0.04 0.15 -12.68
C ARG A 37 0.15 -1.33 -12.26
N ARG A 38 0.94 -1.69 -11.23
CA ARG A 38 1.14 -3.08 -10.80
C ARG A 38 -0.17 -3.74 -10.34
N LEU A 39 -0.97 -3.04 -9.54
CA LEU A 39 -2.26 -3.54 -9.04
C LEU A 39 -3.34 -3.62 -10.12
N ARG A 40 -3.12 -2.98 -11.28
CA ARG A 40 -4.07 -2.97 -12.40
C ARG A 40 -3.75 -4.00 -13.51
N ARG A 41 -2.69 -4.80 -13.33
CA ARG A 41 -2.13 -5.69 -14.38
C ARG A 41 -3.06 -6.81 -14.81
N THR A 42 -3.79 -7.45 -13.89
CA THR A 42 -4.69 -8.58 -14.21
C THR A 42 -6.13 -8.29 -13.77
N PRO A 43 -7.13 -8.93 -14.40
CA PRO A 43 -8.52 -8.81 -13.95
C PRO A 43 -8.74 -9.28 -12.51
N ALA A 44 -8.02 -10.32 -12.07
CA ALA A 44 -8.11 -10.84 -10.70
C ALA A 44 -7.62 -9.83 -9.66
N LEU A 45 -6.45 -9.20 -9.90
CA LEU A 45 -5.90 -8.17 -9.01
C LEU A 45 -6.81 -6.93 -8.96
N ARG A 46 -7.37 -6.52 -10.11
CA ARG A 46 -8.33 -5.42 -10.16
C ARG A 46 -9.60 -5.69 -9.36
N ARG A 47 -10.08 -6.94 -9.30
CA ARG A 47 -11.23 -7.32 -8.47
C ARG A 47 -10.88 -7.32 -6.98
N MET A 48 -9.69 -7.81 -6.63
CA MET A 48 -9.23 -7.88 -5.23
C MET A 48 -9.03 -6.51 -4.58
N VAL A 49 -8.54 -5.53 -5.34
CA VAL A 49 -8.23 -4.17 -4.84
C VAL A 49 -9.36 -3.17 -5.14
N ARG A 50 -10.52 -3.64 -5.64
CA ARG A 50 -11.66 -2.75 -5.93
C ARG A 50 -12.29 -2.27 -4.62
N GLU A 51 -12.41 -0.96 -4.45
CA GLU A 51 -12.97 -0.33 -3.25
C GLU A 51 -14.51 -0.32 -3.25
N ASN A 52 -15.13 -0.05 -4.40
CA ASN A 52 -16.58 0.12 -4.51
C ASN A 52 -17.22 -1.03 -5.29
N HIS A 53 -18.34 -1.54 -4.79
CA HIS A 53 -19.18 -2.51 -5.45
C HIS A 53 -20.61 -1.96 -5.54
N LEU A 54 -21.24 -2.10 -6.71
CA LEU A 54 -22.65 -1.74 -6.90
C LEU A 54 -23.47 -3.03 -6.89
N THR A 55 -24.43 -3.15 -5.98
CA THR A 55 -25.39 -4.26 -5.95
C THR A 55 -26.75 -3.81 -6.45
N VAL A 56 -27.68 -4.75 -6.63
CA VAL A 56 -29.08 -4.43 -6.99
C VAL A 56 -29.77 -3.67 -5.86
N ASP A 57 -29.32 -3.84 -4.62
CA ASP A 57 -29.86 -3.15 -3.44
C ASP A 57 -29.61 -1.63 -3.47
N ASP A 58 -28.59 -1.18 -4.22
CA ASP A 58 -28.26 0.23 -4.41
C ASP A 58 -29.12 0.90 -5.49
N LEU A 59 -29.95 0.14 -6.22
CA LEU A 59 -30.72 0.64 -7.36
C LEU A 59 -32.11 1.10 -6.93
N ILE A 60 -32.46 2.33 -7.31
CA ILE A 60 -33.82 2.87 -7.18
C ILE A 60 -34.43 2.95 -8.57
N TYR A 61 -35.58 2.30 -8.77
CA TYR A 61 -36.31 2.36 -10.04
C TYR A 61 -37.51 3.33 -9.92
N PRO A 62 -37.40 4.57 -10.43
CA PRO A 62 -38.51 5.49 -10.40
C PRO A 62 -39.61 5.06 -11.37
N LEU A 63 -40.82 4.91 -10.85
CA LEU A 63 -42.01 4.61 -11.63
C LEU A 63 -42.89 5.86 -11.71
N PHE A 64 -43.12 6.34 -12.92
CA PHE A 64 -44.04 7.43 -13.16
C PHE A 64 -45.43 6.86 -13.41
N VAL A 65 -46.40 7.28 -12.58
CA VAL A 65 -47.80 6.86 -12.70
C VAL A 65 -48.63 7.99 -13.29
N MET A 66 -49.51 7.63 -14.22
CA MET A 66 -50.50 8.53 -14.82
C MET A 66 -51.89 7.97 -14.57
N THR A 67 -52.88 8.83 -14.42
CA THR A 67 -54.27 8.41 -14.23
C THR A 67 -54.87 7.97 -15.57
N GLY A 68 -55.35 6.72 -15.65
CA GLY A 68 -56.09 6.19 -16.80
C GLY A 68 -55.70 4.74 -17.14
N GLU A 69 -56.61 3.98 -17.75
CA GLU A 69 -56.35 2.60 -18.17
C GLU A 69 -55.78 2.57 -19.60
N GLY A 70 -54.66 1.86 -19.80
CA GLY A 70 -54.15 1.56 -21.15
C GLY A 70 -53.39 2.68 -21.88
N GLN A 71 -52.80 3.64 -21.17
CA GLN A 71 -51.99 4.68 -21.82
C GLN A 71 -50.68 4.10 -22.39
N ASN A 72 -50.67 3.91 -23.71
CA ASN A 72 -49.44 3.71 -24.48
C ASN A 72 -48.73 5.05 -24.62
N PHE A 73 -47.50 5.16 -24.10
CA PHE A 73 -46.63 6.29 -24.38
C PHE A 73 -46.31 6.30 -25.89
N GLN A 74 -47.02 7.13 -26.68
CA GLN A 74 -46.70 7.45 -28.07
C GLN A 74 -45.88 8.74 -28.14
#